data_AF-A0A965VAG1-F1
#
_entry.id   AF-A0A965VAG1-F1
#
_cell.length_a   1.000
_cell.length_b   1.000
_cell.length_c   1.000
_cell.angle_alpha   90.00
_cell.angle_beta   90.00
_cell.angle_gamma   90.00
#
_symmetry.space_group_name_H-M   'P 1'
#
loop_
_entity.id
_entity.type
_entity.pdbx_description
1 polymer ?
#
loop_
_entity_poly.entity_id
_entity_poly.type
_entity_poly.pdbx_seq_one_letter_code
_entity_poly.pdbx_strand_id
1 'polypeptide(L)'
;MKYSGATILSPNKSELAQATGIAASCIEQLISEGQRLCEKLQVDHVVFTRSEEGISLLSSTEHDQFSATAREVVDVCGAGDAVISALAVGLAQGMSTKEAVWLGNAAGGLAVQKFGTAAIPLSELEAECARLLNNDDQLGKVKSLDSLQPILSGWRSRREKIVFTNGCFDLFHVGHLKLLEACKAQGTKLIVGVNSDASVSRLKGPQRPVVPHEQRVQVLAGLEVVDAVVVFEEDTPLGLIEAIKPDILAKGGDYTVETVVGAPFVHSYGGEVKLIPLVDGISTSALVNRITQRHTGATM
;
A
#
# COMPACT_ATOMS: atom_id res chain seq x y z
N MET A 1 -25.37 -35.41 -10.62
CA MET A 1 -23.90 -35.62 -10.47
C MET A 1 -23.45 -35.01 -9.15
N LYS A 2 -22.34 -35.48 -8.56
CA LYS A 2 -21.88 -35.19 -7.17
C LYS A 2 -21.75 -33.70 -6.79
N TYR A 3 -21.72 -32.78 -7.76
CA TYR A 3 -21.51 -31.34 -7.55
C TYR A 3 -22.57 -30.45 -8.24
N SER A 4 -23.69 -31.04 -8.67
CA SER A 4 -24.75 -30.30 -9.37
C SER A 4 -25.47 -29.34 -8.42
N GLY A 5 -25.61 -28.08 -8.81
CA GLY A 5 -26.25 -27.02 -8.01
C GLY A 5 -25.32 -26.25 -7.06
N ALA A 6 -24.01 -26.48 -7.11
CA ALA A 6 -23.05 -25.64 -6.40
C ALA A 6 -22.86 -24.30 -7.13
N THR A 7 -22.70 -23.20 -6.38
CA THR A 7 -22.37 -21.89 -6.96
C THR A 7 -20.97 -21.90 -7.58
N ILE A 8 -19.98 -22.43 -6.85
CA ILE A 8 -18.58 -22.45 -7.26
C ILE A 8 -17.96 -23.83 -7.03
N LEU A 9 -17.23 -24.32 -8.03
CA LEU A 9 -16.33 -25.46 -7.91
C LEU A 9 -14.88 -24.94 -7.90
N SER A 10 -14.09 -25.30 -6.88
CA SER A 10 -12.74 -24.73 -6.69
C SER A 10 -11.60 -25.77 -6.71
N PRO A 11 -11.30 -26.40 -7.86
CA PRO A 11 -10.20 -27.37 -7.95
C PRO A 11 -8.84 -26.66 -7.99
N ASN A 12 -7.75 -27.35 -7.68
CA ASN A 12 -6.42 -26.91 -8.12
C ASN A 12 -6.13 -27.34 -9.58
N LYS A 13 -5.06 -26.82 -10.16
CA LYS A 13 -4.63 -27.12 -11.53
C LYS A 13 -4.51 -28.62 -11.83
N SER A 14 -3.99 -29.41 -10.88
CA SER A 14 -3.83 -30.86 -11.02
C SER A 14 -5.17 -31.60 -10.95
N GLU A 15 -6.07 -31.18 -10.07
CA GLU A 15 -7.41 -31.74 -9.93
C GLU A 15 -8.26 -31.44 -11.17
N LEU A 16 -8.18 -30.23 -11.71
CA LEU A 16 -8.88 -29.87 -12.94
C LEU A 16 -8.34 -30.65 -14.15
N ALA A 17 -7.01 -30.80 -14.25
CA ALA A 17 -6.37 -31.63 -15.26
C ALA A 17 -6.86 -33.09 -15.20
N GLN A 18 -6.94 -33.66 -13.99
CA GLN A 18 -7.46 -35.01 -13.80
C GLN A 18 -8.94 -35.13 -14.18
N ALA A 19 -9.76 -34.12 -13.85
CA ALA A 19 -11.19 -34.13 -14.15
C ALA A 19 -11.50 -33.96 -15.64
N THR A 20 -10.65 -33.24 -16.38
CA THR A 20 -10.85 -32.91 -17.81
C THR A 20 -10.06 -33.83 -18.75
N GLY A 21 -9.03 -34.54 -18.26
CA GLY A 21 -8.10 -35.29 -19.08
C GLY A 21 -7.09 -34.41 -19.84
N ILE A 22 -7.08 -33.11 -19.58
CA ILE A 22 -6.13 -32.15 -20.17
C ILE A 22 -4.87 -32.10 -19.32
N ALA A 23 -3.70 -31.96 -19.95
CA ALA A 23 -2.44 -31.81 -19.23
C ALA A 23 -2.43 -30.51 -18.40
N ALA A 24 -1.91 -30.59 -17.17
CA ALA A 24 -1.81 -29.45 -16.24
C ALA A 24 -1.02 -28.26 -16.82
N SER A 25 -0.12 -28.48 -17.78
CA SER A 25 0.65 -27.45 -18.47
C SER A 25 -0.13 -26.68 -19.54
N CYS A 26 -1.28 -27.19 -20.00
CA CYS A 26 -2.05 -26.63 -21.10
C CYS A 26 -3.16 -25.70 -20.59
N ILE A 27 -2.79 -24.53 -20.05
CA ILE A 27 -3.72 -23.60 -19.38
C ILE A 27 -4.90 -23.19 -20.27
N GLU A 28 -4.67 -22.86 -21.55
CA GLU A 28 -5.74 -22.45 -22.48
C GLU A 28 -6.79 -23.56 -22.70
N GLN A 29 -6.34 -24.82 -22.74
CA GLN A 29 -7.22 -25.97 -22.85
C GLN A 29 -7.96 -26.23 -21.54
N LEU A 30 -7.30 -26.06 -20.39
CA LEU A 30 -7.95 -26.16 -19.07
C LEU A 30 -9.02 -25.10 -18.87
N ILE A 31 -8.79 -23.88 -19.36
CA ILE A 31 -9.81 -22.81 -19.37
C ILE A 31 -11.00 -23.27 -20.20
N SER A 32 -10.78 -23.67 -21.46
CA SER A 32 -11.85 -24.13 -22.35
C SER A 32 -12.68 -25.29 -21.78
N GLU A 33 -12.02 -26.30 -21.22
CA GLU A 33 -12.70 -27.45 -20.60
C GLU A 33 -13.35 -27.11 -19.26
N GLY A 34 -12.77 -26.19 -18.49
CA GLY A 34 -13.37 -25.67 -17.27
C GLY A 34 -14.69 -24.91 -17.53
N GLN A 35 -14.76 -24.12 -18.61
CA GLN A 35 -16.00 -23.47 -19.02
C GLN A 35 -17.08 -24.50 -19.43
N ARG A 36 -16.70 -25.55 -20.17
CA ARG A 36 -17.60 -26.69 -20.48
C ARG A 36 -18.06 -27.41 -19.22
N LEU A 37 -17.20 -27.47 -18.20
CA LEU A 37 -17.54 -28.08 -16.91
C LEU A 37 -18.61 -27.28 -16.16
N CYS A 38 -18.59 -25.94 -16.26
CA CYS A 38 -19.65 -25.08 -15.71
C CYS A 38 -21.03 -25.48 -16.27
N GLU A 39 -21.14 -25.62 -17.60
CA GLU A 39 -22.38 -26.04 -18.27
C GLU A 39 -22.80 -27.45 -17.88
N LYS A 40 -21.86 -28.41 -17.95
CA LYS A 40 -22.13 -29.83 -17.70
C LYS A 40 -22.57 -30.10 -16.26
N LEU A 41 -22.00 -29.40 -15.29
CA LEU A 41 -22.31 -29.57 -13.87
C LEU A 41 -23.42 -28.62 -13.40
N GLN A 42 -23.83 -27.64 -14.20
CA GLN A 42 -24.74 -26.58 -13.79
C GLN A 42 -24.24 -25.86 -12.53
N VAL A 43 -22.99 -25.39 -12.60
CA VAL A 43 -22.39 -24.51 -11.60
C VAL A 43 -22.15 -23.15 -12.22
N ASP A 44 -22.30 -22.09 -11.44
CA ASP A 44 -22.15 -20.72 -11.96
C ASP A 44 -20.70 -20.47 -12.36
N HIS A 45 -19.76 -20.95 -11.53
CA HIS A 45 -18.34 -20.77 -11.77
C HIS A 45 -17.46 -21.97 -11.44
N VAL A 46 -16.36 -22.09 -12.18
CA VAL A 46 -15.18 -22.89 -11.80
C VAL A 46 -14.04 -21.92 -11.47
N VAL A 47 -13.51 -22.00 -10.26
CA VAL A 47 -12.41 -21.16 -9.77
C VAL A 47 -11.21 -22.04 -9.51
N PHE A 48 -10.27 -22.14 -10.44
CA PHE A 48 -9.13 -23.03 -10.24
C PHE A 48 -7.84 -22.31 -9.85
N THR A 49 -7.18 -22.83 -8.83
CA THR A 49 -5.91 -22.31 -8.33
C THR A 49 -4.75 -22.84 -9.18
N ARG A 50 -3.81 -21.94 -9.51
CA ARG A 50 -2.65 -22.19 -10.39
C ARG A 50 -1.33 -21.93 -9.67
N SER A 51 -1.30 -22.11 -8.35
CA SER A 51 -0.12 -21.88 -7.52
C SER A 51 0.46 -20.47 -7.74
N GLU A 52 1.74 -20.35 -8.09
CA GLU A 52 2.45 -19.10 -8.36
C GLU A 52 1.88 -18.28 -9.53
N GLU A 53 1.04 -18.88 -10.38
CA GLU A 53 0.37 -18.17 -11.48
C GLU A 53 -0.95 -17.52 -11.05
N GLY A 54 -1.44 -17.83 -9.84
CA GLY A 54 -2.63 -17.22 -9.23
C GLY A 54 -3.90 -18.03 -9.41
N ILE A 55 -5.01 -17.39 -9.79
CA ILE A 55 -6.34 -18.01 -9.86
C ILE A 55 -7.00 -17.68 -11.19
N SER A 56 -7.71 -18.65 -11.77
CA SER A 56 -8.59 -18.43 -12.92
C SER A 56 -10.04 -18.59 -12.49
N LEU A 57 -10.88 -17.61 -12.83
CA LEU A 57 -12.32 -17.63 -12.66
C LEU A 57 -12.98 -17.89 -14.01
N LEU A 58 -13.81 -18.92 -14.08
CA LEU A 58 -14.48 -19.33 -15.31
C LEU A 58 -16.00 -19.31 -15.10
N SER A 59 -16.75 -18.81 -16.07
CA SER A 59 -18.17 -19.12 -16.26
C SER A 59 -18.34 -19.91 -17.55
N SER A 60 -19.58 -20.25 -17.94
CA SER A 60 -19.84 -20.89 -19.23
C SER A 60 -19.46 -20.01 -20.44
N THR A 61 -19.42 -18.68 -20.28
CA THR A 61 -19.22 -17.74 -21.40
C THR A 61 -17.97 -16.88 -21.28
N GLU A 62 -17.51 -16.60 -20.06
CA GLU A 62 -16.40 -15.69 -19.79
C GLU A 62 -15.34 -16.33 -18.88
N HIS A 63 -14.16 -15.73 -18.86
CA HIS A 63 -13.14 -16.08 -17.89
C HIS A 63 -12.31 -14.84 -17.53
N ASP A 64 -11.79 -14.84 -16.30
CA ASP A 64 -10.84 -13.86 -15.79
C ASP A 64 -9.63 -14.59 -15.19
N GLN A 65 -8.48 -13.92 -15.20
CA GLN A 65 -7.27 -14.42 -14.57
C GLN A 65 -6.75 -13.40 -13.57
N PHE A 66 -6.41 -13.88 -12.39
CA PHE A 66 -5.87 -13.10 -11.29
C PHE A 66 -4.46 -13.61 -11.04
N SER A 67 -3.46 -12.74 -11.21
CA SER A 67 -2.06 -13.09 -10.92
C SER A 67 -1.88 -13.38 -9.43
N ALA A 68 -1.02 -14.34 -9.10
CA ALA A 68 -0.69 -14.58 -7.70
C ALA A 68 -0.08 -13.32 -7.09
N THR A 69 -0.34 -13.14 -5.80
CA THR A 69 0.40 -12.15 -5.04
C THR A 69 1.80 -12.69 -4.76
N ALA A 70 2.83 -12.14 -5.42
CA ALA A 70 4.21 -12.60 -5.30
C ALA A 70 4.72 -12.53 -3.85
N ARG A 71 5.16 -13.67 -3.30
CA ARG A 71 5.57 -13.84 -1.90
C ARG A 71 6.63 -14.91 -1.74
N GLU A 72 7.42 -14.82 -0.66
CA GLU A 72 8.23 -15.93 -0.18
C GLU A 72 7.31 -17.06 0.31
N VAL A 73 7.45 -18.24 -0.29
CA VAL A 73 6.62 -19.42 0.02
C VAL A 73 7.33 -20.23 1.10
N VAL A 74 6.65 -20.43 2.23
CA VAL A 74 7.11 -21.23 3.37
C VAL A 74 6.51 -22.64 3.29
N ASP A 75 5.19 -22.73 3.08
CA ASP A 75 4.45 -23.99 2.95
C ASP A 75 3.22 -23.75 2.06
N VAL A 76 2.75 -24.75 1.32
CA VAL A 76 1.54 -24.65 0.48
C VAL A 76 0.32 -25.31 1.13
N CYS A 77 0.52 -25.99 2.27
CA CYS A 77 -0.53 -26.66 3.00
C CYS A 77 -1.64 -25.69 3.44
N GLY A 78 -2.90 -25.97 3.10
CA GLY A 78 -4.04 -25.14 3.49
C GLY A 78 -4.26 -23.86 2.67
N ALA A 79 -3.42 -23.57 1.67
CA ALA A 79 -3.61 -22.37 0.84
C ALA A 79 -4.92 -22.40 0.04
N GLY A 80 -5.30 -23.57 -0.48
CA GLY A 80 -6.59 -23.77 -1.14
C GLY A 80 -7.78 -23.57 -0.19
N ASP A 81 -7.67 -24.05 1.06
CA ASP A 81 -8.72 -23.87 2.07
C ASP A 81 -8.88 -22.40 2.45
N ALA A 82 -7.78 -21.65 2.53
CA ALA A 82 -7.80 -20.21 2.76
C ALA A 82 -8.48 -19.45 1.61
N VAL A 83 -8.18 -19.80 0.36
CA VAL A 83 -8.84 -19.25 -0.84
C VAL A 83 -10.35 -19.50 -0.77
N ILE A 84 -10.77 -20.74 -0.55
CA ILE A 84 -12.18 -21.13 -0.51
C ILE A 84 -12.90 -20.43 0.66
N SER A 85 -12.27 -20.36 1.83
CA SER A 85 -12.84 -19.71 3.01
C SER A 85 -13.09 -18.22 2.79
N ALA A 86 -12.09 -17.51 2.25
CA ALA A 86 -12.19 -16.08 1.97
C ALA A 86 -13.20 -15.78 0.85
N LEU A 87 -13.22 -16.61 -0.20
CA LEU A 87 -14.20 -16.53 -1.28
C LEU A 87 -15.63 -16.76 -0.76
N ALA A 88 -15.85 -17.75 0.10
CA ALA A 88 -17.15 -18.01 0.71
C ALA A 88 -17.61 -16.83 1.59
N VAL A 89 -16.71 -16.24 2.38
CA VAL A 89 -17.01 -15.05 3.19
C VAL A 89 -17.36 -13.86 2.30
N GLY A 90 -16.60 -13.60 1.23
CA GLY A 90 -16.87 -12.49 0.31
C GLY A 90 -18.25 -12.60 -0.34
N LEU A 91 -18.59 -13.79 -0.86
CA LEU A 91 -19.89 -14.05 -1.45
C LEU A 91 -21.03 -13.91 -0.42
N ALA A 92 -20.84 -14.42 0.81
CA ALA A 92 -21.82 -14.28 1.87
C ALA A 92 -22.09 -12.82 2.27
N GLN A 93 -21.12 -11.94 2.06
CA GLN A 93 -21.25 -10.49 2.28
C GLN A 93 -21.79 -9.73 1.07
N GLY A 94 -22.17 -10.42 -0.02
CA GLY A 94 -22.73 -9.81 -1.22
C GLY A 94 -21.70 -9.20 -2.17
N MET A 95 -20.42 -9.55 -2.03
CA MET A 95 -19.41 -9.18 -3.03
C MET A 95 -19.69 -9.87 -4.36
N SER A 96 -19.28 -9.25 -5.47
CA SER A 96 -19.27 -9.93 -6.76
C SER A 96 -18.29 -11.11 -6.75
N THR A 97 -18.51 -12.11 -7.63
CA THR A 97 -17.61 -13.26 -7.74
C THR A 97 -16.16 -12.84 -8.00
N LYS A 98 -15.94 -11.80 -8.82
CA LYS A 98 -14.59 -11.29 -9.11
C LYS A 98 -13.92 -10.72 -7.86
N GLU A 99 -14.64 -9.93 -7.06
CA GLU A 99 -14.13 -9.39 -5.79
C GLU A 99 -13.85 -10.52 -4.78
N ALA A 100 -14.73 -11.51 -4.68
CA ALA A 100 -14.54 -12.66 -3.80
C ALA A 100 -13.33 -13.53 -4.20
N VAL A 101 -13.10 -13.73 -5.51
CA VAL A 101 -11.90 -14.42 -6.03
C VAL A 101 -10.64 -13.61 -5.72
N TRP A 102 -10.69 -12.29 -5.88
CA TRP A 102 -9.57 -11.42 -5.54
C TRP A 102 -9.22 -11.50 -4.04
N LEU A 103 -10.23 -11.49 -3.16
CA LEU A 103 -10.05 -11.69 -1.72
C LEU A 103 -9.48 -13.09 -1.41
N GLY A 104 -9.97 -14.12 -2.10
CA GLY A 104 -9.44 -15.48 -2.04
C GLY A 104 -7.97 -15.55 -2.42
N ASN A 105 -7.57 -14.88 -3.50
CA ASN A 105 -6.18 -14.82 -3.96
C ASN A 105 -5.26 -14.13 -2.94
N ALA A 106 -5.73 -13.06 -2.29
CA ALA A 106 -5.00 -12.40 -1.20
C ALA A 106 -4.82 -13.33 0.02
N ALA A 107 -5.88 -14.04 0.41
CA ALA A 107 -5.84 -15.01 1.49
C ALA A 107 -4.90 -16.19 1.17
N GLY A 108 -4.94 -16.74 -0.04
CA GLY A 108 -4.03 -17.79 -0.50
C GLY A 108 -2.57 -17.35 -0.42
N GLY A 109 -2.28 -16.10 -0.82
CA GLY A 109 -0.94 -15.51 -0.67
C GLY A 109 -0.48 -15.41 0.79
N LEU A 110 -1.36 -15.02 1.72
CA LEU A 110 -1.05 -14.98 3.15
C LEU A 110 -0.85 -16.38 3.74
N ALA A 111 -1.65 -17.36 3.30
CA ALA A 111 -1.57 -18.73 3.78
C ALA A 111 -0.19 -19.35 3.47
N VAL A 112 0.33 -19.13 2.26
CA VAL A 112 1.60 -19.76 1.85
C VAL A 112 2.84 -19.28 2.62
N GLN A 113 2.72 -18.19 3.39
CA GLN A 113 3.77 -17.67 4.26
C GLN A 113 3.77 -18.29 5.66
N LYS A 114 2.80 -19.16 5.96
CA LYS A 114 2.62 -19.78 7.28
C LYS A 114 2.86 -21.28 7.16
N PHE A 115 3.34 -21.89 8.24
CA PHE A 115 3.57 -23.33 8.29
C PHE A 115 2.26 -24.08 8.60
N GLY A 116 1.92 -25.08 7.80
CA GLY A 116 0.70 -25.87 7.95
C GLY A 116 -0.60 -25.09 7.74
N THR A 117 -1.72 -25.68 8.16
CA THR A 117 -3.07 -25.07 8.08
C THR A 117 -3.26 -24.00 9.16
N ALA A 118 -2.70 -22.80 8.94
CA ALA A 118 -2.81 -21.68 9.85
C ALA A 118 -3.99 -20.75 9.49
N ALA A 119 -4.69 -20.24 10.51
CA ALA A 119 -5.72 -19.24 10.31
C ALA A 119 -5.11 -17.88 9.92
N ILE A 120 -5.81 -17.15 9.04
CA ILE A 120 -5.46 -15.78 8.65
C ILE A 120 -6.32 -14.81 9.47
N PRO A 121 -5.72 -14.00 10.36
CA PRO A 121 -6.45 -12.96 11.07
C PRO A 121 -7.05 -11.94 10.10
N LEU A 122 -8.26 -11.46 10.39
CA LEU A 122 -8.93 -10.45 9.56
C LEU A 122 -8.04 -9.21 9.35
N SER A 123 -7.33 -8.77 10.38
CA SER A 123 -6.42 -7.62 10.30
C SER A 123 -5.25 -7.83 9.31
N GLU A 124 -4.76 -9.06 9.15
CA GLU A 124 -3.73 -9.37 8.15
C GLU A 124 -4.31 -9.33 6.74
N LEU A 125 -5.52 -9.87 6.57
CA LEU A 125 -6.22 -9.84 5.29
C LEU A 125 -6.58 -8.41 4.88
N GLU A 126 -7.08 -7.59 5.80
CA GLU A 126 -7.36 -6.16 5.56
C GLU A 126 -6.12 -5.39 5.15
N ALA A 127 -5.00 -5.59 5.86
CA ALA A 127 -3.72 -4.95 5.54
C ALA A 127 -3.25 -5.36 4.14
N GLU A 128 -3.45 -6.62 3.77
CA GLU A 128 -3.08 -7.10 2.45
C GLU A 128 -3.98 -6.55 1.34
N CYS A 129 -5.30 -6.54 1.55
CA CYS A 129 -6.21 -5.97 0.59
C CYS A 129 -5.91 -4.48 0.37
N ALA A 130 -5.63 -3.74 1.44
CA ALA A 130 -5.18 -2.35 1.33
C ALA A 130 -3.87 -2.23 0.53
N ARG A 131 -2.91 -3.14 0.71
CA ARG A 131 -1.66 -3.16 -0.06
C ARG A 131 -1.91 -3.40 -1.55
N LEU A 132 -2.74 -4.38 -1.90
CA LEU A 132 -3.04 -4.76 -3.28
C LEU A 132 -3.90 -3.73 -4.03
N LEU A 133 -4.82 -3.05 -3.35
CA LEU A 133 -5.61 -1.95 -3.94
C LEU A 133 -4.75 -0.71 -4.20
N ASN A 134 -3.74 -0.48 -3.37
CA ASN A 134 -2.81 0.63 -3.50
C ASN A 134 -1.61 0.26 -4.41
N ASN A 135 -1.90 -0.13 -5.65
CA ASN A 135 -0.97 -0.64 -6.68
C ASN A 135 0.32 0.18 -6.93
N ASP A 136 0.50 1.35 -6.32
CA ASP A 136 1.68 2.22 -6.43
C ASP A 136 2.61 2.22 -5.21
N ASP A 137 2.25 1.53 -4.13
CA ASP A 137 3.05 1.47 -2.90
C ASP A 137 3.35 0.02 -2.51
N GLN A 138 4.34 -0.56 -3.21
CA GLN A 138 4.78 -1.93 -2.97
C GLN A 138 5.20 -2.21 -1.52
N LEU A 139 5.59 -1.16 -0.77
CA LEU A 139 6.05 -1.23 0.61
C LEU A 139 4.94 -0.97 1.64
N GLY A 140 3.73 -0.58 1.22
CA GLY A 140 2.60 -0.34 2.10
C GLY A 140 2.81 0.80 3.12
N LYS A 141 3.62 1.82 2.81
CA LYS A 141 3.88 2.99 3.66
C LYS A 141 3.00 4.21 3.36
N VAL A 142 2.42 4.31 2.18
CA VAL A 142 1.48 5.37 1.79
C VAL A 142 0.13 5.07 2.41
N LYS A 143 -0.40 6.02 3.20
CA LYS A 143 -1.63 5.84 3.98
C LYS A 143 -2.57 7.01 3.84
N SER A 144 -3.86 6.71 3.77
CA SER A 144 -4.92 7.64 4.16
C SER A 144 -4.96 7.78 5.69
N LEU A 145 -5.56 8.86 6.19
CA LEU A 145 -5.77 9.04 7.63
C LEU A 145 -6.50 7.85 8.27
N ASP A 146 -7.55 7.35 7.61
CA ASP A 146 -8.34 6.21 8.12
C ASP A 146 -7.51 4.94 8.24
N SER A 147 -6.72 4.62 7.20
CA SER A 147 -5.83 3.45 7.21
C SER A 147 -4.64 3.59 8.18
N LEU A 148 -4.29 4.81 8.57
CA LEU A 148 -3.20 5.08 9.50
C LEU A 148 -3.62 4.89 10.96
N GLN A 149 -4.88 5.12 11.33
CA GLN A 149 -5.38 4.95 12.70
C GLN A 149 -5.10 3.57 13.35
N PRO A 150 -5.38 2.43 12.70
CA PRO A 150 -5.06 1.12 13.28
C PRO A 150 -3.54 0.93 13.44
N ILE A 151 -2.73 1.46 12.53
CA ILE A 151 -1.27 1.41 12.59
C ILE A 151 -0.75 2.21 13.79
N LEU A 152 -1.25 3.44 13.98
CA LEU A 152 -0.92 4.28 15.13
C LEU A 152 -1.28 3.59 16.45
N SER A 153 -2.45 2.95 16.50
CA SER A 153 -2.89 2.19 17.67
C SER A 153 -1.94 1.02 17.99
N GLY A 154 -1.49 0.30 16.96
CA GLY A 154 -0.49 -0.76 17.11
C GLY A 154 0.89 -0.24 17.53
N TRP A 155 1.34 0.91 17.03
CA TRP A 155 2.60 1.53 17.45
C TRP A 155 2.54 1.98 18.90
N ARG A 156 1.43 2.61 19.31
CA ARG A 156 1.22 3.05 20.70
C ARG A 156 1.16 1.88 21.67
N SER A 157 0.50 0.76 21.32
CA SER A 157 0.45 -0.42 22.20
C SER A 157 1.83 -1.05 22.42
N ARG A 158 2.72 -0.93 21.42
CA ARG A 158 4.13 -1.33 21.51
C ARG A 158 5.05 -0.27 22.10
N ARG A 159 4.51 0.87 22.53
CA ARG A 159 5.25 2.02 23.07
C ARG A 159 6.33 2.54 22.11
N GLU A 160 6.07 2.45 20.82
CA GLU A 160 6.91 3.07 19.79
C GLU A 160 6.82 4.59 19.91
N LYS A 161 7.94 5.28 19.68
CA LYS A 161 8.01 6.75 19.72
C LYS A 161 7.75 7.31 18.32
N ILE A 162 6.61 7.98 18.15
CA ILE A 162 6.11 8.45 16.85
C ILE A 162 6.62 9.88 16.59
N VAL A 163 7.42 10.02 15.56
CA VAL A 163 7.90 11.28 15.02
C VAL A 163 7.06 11.65 13.81
N PHE A 164 6.63 12.90 13.74
CA PHE A 164 5.97 13.47 12.57
C PHE A 164 6.77 14.65 12.03
N THR A 165 6.91 14.70 10.72
CA THR A 165 7.40 15.88 10.00
C THR A 165 6.60 16.08 8.73
N ASN A 166 6.67 17.26 8.13
CA ASN A 166 6.00 17.50 6.86
C ASN A 166 6.75 18.51 5.99
N GLY A 167 6.52 18.42 4.69
CA GLY A 167 7.08 19.34 3.70
C GLY A 167 6.60 19.06 2.29
N CYS A 168 7.03 19.91 1.35
CA CYS A 168 6.69 19.72 -0.06
C CYS A 168 7.52 18.62 -0.71
N PHE A 169 8.80 18.46 -0.32
CA PHE A 169 9.72 17.47 -0.90
C PHE A 169 9.73 17.44 -2.44
N ASP A 170 9.78 18.62 -3.07
CA ASP A 170 9.58 18.81 -4.52
C ASP A 170 10.66 18.10 -5.36
N LEU A 171 11.79 18.76 -5.64
CA LEU A 171 12.95 18.05 -6.19
C LEU A 171 13.72 17.42 -5.04
N PHE A 172 13.59 16.11 -4.87
CA PHE A 172 14.26 15.38 -3.81
C PHE A 172 15.79 15.43 -3.96
N HIS A 173 16.49 15.60 -2.85
CA HIS A 173 17.95 15.72 -2.81
C HIS A 173 18.48 15.31 -1.44
N VAL A 174 19.81 15.18 -1.31
CA VAL A 174 20.48 14.73 -0.07
C VAL A 174 20.11 15.55 1.17
N GLY A 175 19.83 16.85 1.02
CA GLY A 175 19.33 17.68 2.12
C GLY A 175 18.02 17.16 2.74
N HIS A 176 17.08 16.66 1.91
CA HIS A 176 15.85 16.05 2.42
C HIS A 176 16.12 14.71 3.09
N LEU A 177 16.98 13.87 2.50
CA LEU A 177 17.35 12.57 3.10
C LEU A 177 17.94 12.76 4.50
N LYS A 178 18.93 13.65 4.64
CA LYS A 178 19.57 13.96 5.93
C LYS A 178 18.60 14.55 6.95
N LEU A 179 17.68 15.41 6.52
CA LEU A 179 16.61 15.91 7.38
C LEU A 179 15.74 14.76 7.90
N LEU A 180 15.31 13.85 7.02
CA LEU A 180 14.45 12.72 7.38
C LEU A 180 15.20 11.72 8.29
N GLU A 181 16.47 11.45 8.03
CA GLU A 181 17.35 10.64 8.91
C GLU A 181 17.44 11.25 10.31
N ALA A 182 17.65 12.56 10.40
CA ALA A 182 17.73 13.27 11.67
C ALA A 182 16.37 13.31 12.40
N CYS A 183 15.25 13.42 11.68
CA CYS A 183 13.90 13.27 12.24
C CYS A 183 13.70 11.85 12.78
N LYS A 184 14.01 10.82 11.99
CA LYS A 184 13.89 9.41 12.39
C LYS A 184 14.70 9.11 13.66
N ALA A 185 15.91 9.68 13.79
CA ALA A 185 16.75 9.50 14.98
C ALA A 185 16.13 10.02 16.30
N GLN A 186 15.06 10.83 16.24
CA GLN A 186 14.37 11.31 17.45
C GLN A 186 13.38 10.29 18.03
N GLY A 187 13.03 9.24 17.29
CA GLY A 187 12.07 8.23 17.72
C GLY A 187 12.24 6.89 17.00
N THR A 188 11.22 6.06 17.03
CA THR A 188 11.26 4.72 16.42
C THR A 188 10.40 4.61 15.18
N LYS A 189 9.43 5.51 14.99
CA LYS A 189 8.56 5.58 13.81
C LYS A 189 8.53 6.99 13.24
N LEU A 190 8.76 7.14 11.94
CA LEU A 190 8.70 8.42 11.24
C LEU A 190 7.52 8.42 10.25
N ILE A 191 6.62 9.36 10.48
CA ILE A 191 5.52 9.68 9.56
C ILE A 191 5.85 11.00 8.85
N VAL A 192 5.72 11.01 7.53
CA VAL A 192 5.97 12.19 6.69
C VAL A 192 4.67 12.69 6.07
N GLY A 193 4.26 13.89 6.44
CA GLY A 193 3.19 14.62 5.77
C GLY A 193 3.68 15.28 4.48
N VAL A 194 2.97 15.07 3.38
CA VAL A 194 3.31 15.61 2.07
C VAL A 194 2.20 16.52 1.59
N ASN A 195 2.53 17.76 1.27
CA ASN A 195 1.57 18.70 0.69
C ASN A 195 1.11 18.21 -0.70
N SER A 196 -0.19 18.26 -0.97
CA SER A 196 -0.75 18.07 -2.32
C SER A 196 -0.27 19.14 -3.30
N ASP A 197 -0.46 18.92 -4.60
CA ASP A 197 -0.03 19.89 -5.61
C ASP A 197 -0.77 21.23 -5.50
N ALA A 198 -2.07 21.19 -5.17
CA ALA A 198 -2.86 22.37 -4.90
C ALA A 198 -2.33 23.16 -3.68
N SER A 199 -2.01 22.45 -2.58
CA SER A 199 -1.42 23.04 -1.38
C SER A 199 -0.09 23.74 -1.68
N VAL A 200 0.81 23.07 -2.40
CA VAL A 200 2.11 23.66 -2.77
C VAL A 200 1.95 24.86 -3.70
N SER A 201 1.04 24.80 -4.67
CA SER A 201 0.77 25.90 -5.60
C SER A 201 0.26 27.15 -4.88
N ARG A 202 -0.64 27.01 -3.89
CA ARG A 202 -1.08 28.14 -3.06
C ARG A 202 0.06 28.73 -2.21
N LEU A 203 0.93 27.88 -1.66
CA LEU A 203 2.02 28.30 -0.77
C LEU A 203 3.22 28.93 -1.50
N LYS A 204 3.55 28.43 -2.70
CA LYS A 204 4.81 28.77 -3.40
C LYS A 204 4.59 29.37 -4.79
N GLY A 205 3.34 29.50 -5.23
CA GLY A 205 2.95 30.02 -6.53
C GLY A 205 2.73 28.95 -7.60
N PRO A 206 2.15 29.33 -8.75
CA PRO A 206 1.60 28.40 -9.75
C PRO A 206 2.66 27.56 -10.49
N GLN A 207 3.93 27.93 -10.40
CA GLN A 207 5.04 27.16 -10.99
C GLN A 207 5.55 26.04 -10.08
N ARG A 208 4.93 25.84 -8.91
CA ARG A 208 5.29 24.80 -7.94
C ARG A 208 4.04 23.98 -7.59
N PRO A 209 4.19 22.66 -7.34
CA PRO A 209 5.43 21.89 -7.40
C PRO A 209 5.88 21.60 -8.84
N VAL A 210 7.17 21.26 -9.00
CA VAL A 210 7.70 20.76 -10.29
C VAL A 210 7.35 19.28 -10.46
N VAL A 211 7.35 18.52 -9.37
CA VAL A 211 7.04 17.09 -9.34
C VAL A 211 5.65 16.87 -8.70
N PRO A 212 4.72 16.17 -9.38
CA PRO A 212 3.41 15.84 -8.80
C PRO A 212 3.51 15.06 -7.49
N HIS A 213 2.54 15.25 -6.59
CA HIS A 213 2.58 14.66 -5.26
C HIS A 213 2.64 13.13 -5.26
N GLU A 214 2.00 12.47 -6.22
CA GLU A 214 2.04 11.01 -6.40
C GLU A 214 3.48 10.50 -6.47
N GLN A 215 4.32 11.14 -7.31
CA GLN A 215 5.73 10.76 -7.46
C GLN A 215 6.56 11.10 -6.22
N ARG A 216 6.29 12.25 -5.58
CA ARG A 216 7.00 12.66 -4.36
C ARG A 216 6.76 11.68 -3.21
N VAL A 217 5.51 11.22 -3.08
CA VAL A 217 5.10 10.23 -2.09
C VAL A 217 5.79 8.89 -2.35
N GLN A 218 5.86 8.42 -3.60
CA GLN A 218 6.58 7.19 -3.96
C GLN A 218 8.07 7.25 -3.59
N VAL A 219 8.74 8.36 -3.89
CA VAL A 219 10.16 8.54 -3.50
C VAL A 219 10.31 8.43 -1.98
N LEU A 220 9.44 9.08 -1.22
CA LEU A 220 9.47 9.04 0.25
C LEU A 220 9.16 7.66 0.81
N ALA A 221 8.18 6.95 0.25
CA ALA A 221 7.83 5.60 0.64
C ALA A 221 9.00 4.62 0.41
N GLY A 222 9.78 4.81 -0.65
CA GLY A 222 10.98 4.02 -0.93
C GLY A 222 12.11 4.18 0.10
N LEU A 223 12.09 5.21 0.95
CA LEU A 223 13.16 5.45 1.92
C LEU A 223 13.03 4.55 3.14
N GLU A 224 14.14 3.91 3.53
CA GLU A 224 14.20 3.05 4.73
C GLU A 224 13.79 3.81 6.00
N VAL A 225 14.20 5.08 6.12
CA VAL A 225 13.94 5.90 7.31
C VAL A 225 12.48 6.30 7.48
N VAL A 226 11.63 6.13 6.47
CA VAL A 226 10.22 6.53 6.48
C VAL A 226 9.34 5.30 6.73
N ASP A 227 8.50 5.35 7.77
CA ASP A 227 7.56 4.26 8.11
C ASP A 227 6.16 4.50 7.55
N ALA A 228 5.75 5.76 7.39
CA ALA A 228 4.48 6.10 6.73
C ALA A 228 4.54 7.46 6.03
N VAL A 229 3.78 7.60 4.95
CA VAL A 229 3.60 8.85 4.19
C VAL A 229 2.11 9.15 4.07
N VAL A 230 1.73 10.40 4.36
CA VAL A 230 0.34 10.87 4.26
C VAL A 230 0.28 12.15 3.45
N VAL A 231 -0.61 12.21 2.47
CA VAL A 231 -0.87 13.43 1.70
C VAL A 231 -1.93 14.28 2.40
N PHE A 232 -1.73 15.59 2.43
CA PHE A 232 -2.71 16.54 2.94
C PHE A 232 -2.84 17.76 2.01
N GLU A 233 -4.02 18.36 1.95
CA GLU A 233 -4.33 19.44 1.02
C GLU A 233 -4.40 20.80 1.70
N GLU A 234 -4.60 20.85 3.00
CA GLU A 234 -4.72 22.06 3.79
C GLU A 234 -3.44 22.92 3.71
N ASP A 235 -3.58 24.21 3.96
CA ASP A 235 -2.45 25.16 3.94
C ASP A 235 -1.48 24.92 5.11
N THR A 236 -1.97 24.27 6.18
CA THR A 236 -1.16 23.92 7.34
C THR A 236 -1.38 22.46 7.74
N PRO A 237 -0.37 21.80 8.33
CA PRO A 237 -0.47 20.40 8.73
C PRO A 237 -1.25 20.19 10.04
N LEU A 238 -1.93 21.20 10.59
CA LEU A 238 -2.49 21.15 11.94
C LEU A 238 -3.48 20.00 12.12
N GLY A 239 -4.44 19.83 11.19
CA GLY A 239 -5.42 18.73 11.28
C GLY A 239 -4.75 17.35 11.24
N LEU A 240 -3.68 17.21 10.45
CA LEU A 240 -2.89 15.98 10.39
C LEU A 240 -2.12 15.74 11.70
N ILE A 241 -1.56 16.79 12.29
CA ILE A 241 -0.91 16.72 13.62
C ILE A 241 -1.92 16.34 14.70
N GLU A 242 -3.14 16.88 14.67
CA GLU A 242 -4.21 16.55 15.62
C GLU A 242 -4.66 15.10 15.50
N ALA A 243 -4.82 14.60 14.27
CA ALA A 243 -5.19 13.21 14.01
C ALA A 243 -4.08 12.21 14.38
N ILE A 244 -2.81 12.55 14.10
CA ILE A 244 -1.65 11.69 14.39
C ILE A 244 -1.27 11.75 15.87
N LYS A 245 -1.40 12.92 16.50
CA LYS A 245 -0.95 13.19 17.88
C LYS A 245 0.46 12.63 18.15
N PRO A 246 1.49 13.13 17.44
CA PRO A 246 2.85 12.58 17.50
C PRO A 246 3.54 12.85 18.84
N ASP A 247 4.44 11.97 19.26
CA ASP A 247 5.30 12.22 20.44
C ASP A 247 6.33 13.31 20.15
N ILE A 248 6.79 13.39 18.90
CA ILE A 248 7.73 14.42 18.44
C ILE A 248 7.25 15.05 17.14
N LEU A 249 7.15 16.37 17.14
CA LEU A 249 6.98 17.17 15.92
C LEU A 249 8.34 17.72 15.49
N ALA A 250 8.89 17.20 14.41
CA ALA A 250 10.18 17.60 13.89
C ALA A 250 10.04 18.57 12.70
N LYS A 251 10.78 19.68 12.72
CA LYS A 251 10.79 20.69 11.66
C LYS A 251 12.20 21.09 11.27
N GLY A 252 12.49 21.08 9.97
CA GLY A 252 13.71 21.64 9.41
C GLY A 252 13.52 23.07 8.91
N GLY A 253 14.56 23.88 8.98
CA GLY A 253 14.62 25.24 8.43
C GLY A 253 14.71 26.34 9.47
N ASP A 254 14.50 27.58 9.03
CA ASP A 254 14.62 28.80 9.85
C ASP A 254 13.38 29.04 10.74
N TYR A 255 12.84 27.97 11.33
CA TYR A 255 11.72 28.05 12.26
C TYR A 255 12.25 28.24 13.69
N THR A 256 11.51 29.02 14.47
CA THR A 256 11.60 29.00 15.94
C THR A 256 10.50 28.08 16.47
N VAL A 257 10.66 27.51 17.67
CA VAL A 257 9.65 26.60 18.25
C VAL A 257 8.25 27.25 18.29
N GLU A 258 8.20 28.56 18.53
CA GLU A 258 6.97 29.36 18.59
C GLU A 258 6.29 29.54 17.22
N THR A 259 7.04 29.46 16.13
CA THR A 259 6.51 29.61 14.75
C THR A 259 6.15 28.26 14.12
N VAL A 260 6.41 27.14 14.80
CA VAL A 260 6.01 25.81 14.34
C VAL A 260 4.51 25.61 14.54
N VAL A 261 3.78 25.54 13.43
CA VAL A 261 2.36 25.14 13.44
C VAL A 261 2.19 23.79 14.12
N GLY A 262 1.29 23.73 15.11
CA GLY A 262 1.01 22.53 15.91
C GLY A 262 1.80 22.45 17.21
N ALA A 263 2.78 23.33 17.46
CA ALA A 263 3.57 23.28 18.70
C ALA A 263 2.73 23.40 19.99
N PRO A 264 1.74 24.33 20.11
CA PRO A 264 0.91 24.40 21.32
C PRO A 264 0.10 23.12 21.55
N PHE A 265 -0.43 22.53 20.48
CA PHE A 265 -1.17 21.27 20.56
C PHE A 265 -0.27 20.12 21.01
N VAL A 266 0.92 19.97 20.42
CA VAL A 266 1.88 18.92 20.78
C VAL A 266 2.30 19.01 22.25
N HIS A 267 2.60 20.22 22.73
CA HIS A 267 2.96 20.44 24.14
C HIS A 267 1.81 20.15 25.10
N SER A 268 0.55 20.35 24.69
CA SER A 268 -0.62 20.17 25.56
C SER A 268 -0.79 18.76 26.12
N TYR A 269 -0.22 17.75 25.45
CA TYR A 269 -0.24 16.35 25.89
C TYR A 269 1.16 15.80 26.20
N GLY A 270 2.16 16.67 26.34
CA GLY A 270 3.53 16.31 26.72
C GLY A 270 4.42 15.82 25.58
N GLY A 271 4.02 16.02 24.32
CA GLY A 271 4.91 15.80 23.17
C GLY A 271 5.98 16.88 23.06
N GLU A 272 7.01 16.63 22.25
CA GLU A 272 8.16 17.53 22.06
C GLU A 272 8.18 18.13 20.65
N VAL A 273 8.63 19.38 20.52
CA VAL A 273 8.95 19.98 19.22
C VAL A 273 10.47 20.02 19.05
N LYS A 274 10.98 19.48 17.94
CA LYS A 274 12.41 19.45 17.62
C LYS A 274 12.69 20.22 16.34
N LEU A 275 13.64 21.15 16.42
CA LEU A 275 14.17 21.85 15.27
C LEU A 275 15.40 21.10 14.75
N ILE A 276 15.37 20.72 13.48
CA ILE A 276 16.43 19.96 12.83
C ILE A 276 17.24 20.91 11.93
N PRO A 277 18.56 21.01 12.11
CA PRO A 277 19.39 21.85 11.25
C PRO A 277 19.32 21.41 9.79
N LEU A 278 19.17 22.36 8.88
CA LEU A 278 19.27 22.06 7.45
C LEU A 278 20.74 21.96 7.02
N VAL A 279 20.96 21.25 5.92
CA VAL A 279 22.27 21.17 5.26
C VAL A 279 22.45 22.41 4.38
N ASP A 280 23.48 23.19 4.68
CA ASP A 280 23.78 24.42 3.95
C ASP A 280 24.03 24.18 2.46
N GLY A 281 23.57 25.13 1.63
CA GLY A 281 23.85 25.18 0.19
C GLY A 281 23.07 24.20 -0.69
N ILE A 282 22.12 23.42 -0.14
CA ILE A 282 21.33 22.45 -0.88
C ILE A 282 19.83 22.72 -0.71
N SER A 283 19.19 23.19 -1.79
CA SER A 283 17.72 23.36 -1.83
C SER A 283 17.19 23.15 -3.24
N THR A 284 15.90 22.80 -3.35
CA THR A 284 15.18 22.73 -4.62
C THR A 284 15.28 24.03 -5.41
N SER A 285 15.18 25.19 -4.75
CA SER A 285 15.32 26.50 -5.41
C SER A 285 16.72 26.71 -5.97
N ALA A 286 17.76 26.32 -5.23
CA ALA A 286 19.14 26.40 -5.70
C ALA A 286 19.39 25.49 -6.92
N LEU A 287 18.80 24.29 -6.93
CA LEU A 287 18.88 23.37 -8.08
C LEU A 287 18.19 23.97 -9.32
N VAL A 288 16.95 24.46 -9.18
CA VAL A 288 16.22 25.07 -10.29
C VAL A 288 16.98 26.29 -10.82
N ASN A 289 17.43 27.20 -9.95
CA ASN A 289 18.20 28.37 -10.36
C ASN A 289 19.48 27.99 -11.13
N ARG A 290 20.19 26.95 -10.69
CA ARG A 290 21.38 26.45 -11.37
C ARG A 290 21.08 25.89 -12.77
N ILE A 291 19.94 25.19 -12.93
CA ILE A 291 19.48 24.69 -14.22
C ILE A 291 19.12 25.86 -15.15
N THR A 292 18.31 26.80 -14.65
CA THR A 292 17.89 27.99 -15.41
C THR A 292 19.08 28.81 -15.88
N GLN A 293 20.03 29.12 -14.99
CA GLN A 293 21.25 29.88 -15.32
C GLN A 293 22.09 29.22 -16.42
N ARG A 294 22.27 27.89 -16.36
CA ARG A 294 23.01 27.14 -17.38
C ARG A 294 22.31 27.11 -18.73
N HIS A 295 20.97 27.12 -18.73
CA HIS A 295 20.20 27.13 -19.97
C HIS A 295 20.20 28.51 -20.63
N THR A 296 20.00 29.59 -19.86
CA THR A 296 20.05 30.97 -20.38
C THR A 296 21.45 31.41 -20.80
N GLY A 297 22.50 30.89 -20.15
CA GLY A 297 23.89 31.18 -20.53
C GLY A 297 24.37 30.44 -21.79
N ALA A 298 23.64 29.44 -22.27
CA ALA A 298 23.94 28.73 -23.52
C ALA A 298 23.20 29.35 -24.74
N THR A 299 22.35 30.36 -24.51
CA THR A 299 21.57 31.04 -25.56
C THR A 299 22.06 32.47 -25.85
N MET A 300 23.15 32.92 -25.22
CA MET A 300 23.92 34.12 -25.58
C MET A 300 25.27 33.73 -26.17
#